data_AF-A0A5N4AUC8-F1
#
_entry.id   AF-A0A5N4AUC8-F1
#
_cell.length_a   1.000
_cell.length_b   1.000
_cell.length_c   1.000
_cell.angle_alpha   90.00
_cell.angle_beta   90.00
_cell.angle_gamma   90.00
#
_symmetry.space_group_name_H-M   'P 1'
#
loop_
_entity.id
_entity.type
_entity.pdbx_description
1 polymer ?
#
loop_
_entity_poly.entity_id
_entity_poly.type
_entity_poly.pdbx_seq_one_letter_code
_entity_poly.pdbx_strand_id
1 'polypeptide(L)'
;MRMWKSSASQLAVPQNLFTKNPFEVAKIVYCISVTVGSFTWRRLNDSKQYVQTRAQVIVTVAYLMVYLCSLYFQRDLTTIYTHGLRCSSLLTLLSRLNILIGSILTISVYLNSLTRVKLLLKSFIRIDFIDQTLQQYGLQEKILDKYRKMRMLTSFTISSYCALIVISAVFAFRSFHFGLVLNIVLNRFIAVTVYHQFYVWIESIGNRFEVVNYFIATKGQKIHDEEQFIAELSTAFSLRCQLKKITNSVNSYYTLQLLLFISLSFAYSVGYGYLTLYFAIGPSAKIIIVKNFYLYLTHICYFLAMLCMVIKSITRMCSAANEFGRIILELKIKPKRKRLRTVIISTSLKLVNDKIEIYACKLIQMDFSLLSSMFVALATYCIVMLQFELNEIKVFSAITFTNSTS
;
A
#
# COMPACT_ATOMS: atom_id res chain seq x y z
N MET A 1 38.05 7.43 31.77
CA MET A 1 38.02 7.37 30.28
C MET A 1 36.59 7.14 29.84
N ARG A 2 35.76 8.19 29.65
CA ARG A 2 35.64 8.98 28.40
C ARG A 2 35.80 8.12 27.13
N MET A 3 34.67 7.70 26.57
CA MET A 3 34.26 7.90 25.17
C MET A 3 33.18 6.88 24.83
N TRP A 4 31.96 7.36 24.59
CA TRP A 4 30.98 6.91 23.58
C TRP A 4 29.64 7.60 23.90
N LYS A 5 29.67 8.94 23.92
CA LYS A 5 28.46 9.75 23.67
C LYS A 5 28.24 9.72 22.16
N SER A 6 27.61 8.66 21.67
CA SER A 6 27.06 8.64 20.31
C SER A 6 25.88 9.61 20.27
N SER A 7 25.94 10.55 19.34
CA SER A 7 24.99 11.64 19.08
C SER A 7 23.55 11.14 18.88
N ALA A 8 22.82 10.94 19.98
CA ALA A 8 21.38 10.78 19.97
C ALA A 8 20.77 12.15 19.64
N SER A 9 20.26 12.31 18.42
CA SER A 9 19.54 13.52 17.99
C SER A 9 18.26 13.67 18.84
N GLN A 10 18.32 14.47 19.91
CA GLN A 10 17.21 14.80 20.79
C GLN A 10 16.27 15.77 20.06
N LEU A 11 14.98 15.42 19.99
CA LEU A 11 13.95 16.30 19.45
C LEU A 11 12.79 16.33 20.44
N ALA A 12 12.66 17.45 21.15
CA ALA A 12 11.58 17.70 22.09
C ALA A 12 10.26 17.91 21.33
N VAL A 13 9.23 17.12 21.66
CA VAL A 13 7.87 17.27 21.14
C VAL A 13 7.05 18.16 22.11
N PRO A 14 6.18 19.07 21.65
CA PRO A 14 5.39 19.93 22.55
C PRO A 14 4.41 19.15 23.45
N GLN A 15 4.16 19.69 24.65
CA GLN A 15 3.59 19.00 25.84
C GLN A 15 2.08 18.69 25.79
N ASN A 16 1.33 19.20 24.81
CA ASN A 16 -0.15 19.18 24.86
C ASN A 16 -0.83 18.21 23.88
N LEU A 17 -0.07 17.29 23.25
CA LEU A 17 -0.57 16.51 22.10
C LEU A 17 -1.49 15.31 22.42
N PHE A 18 -1.83 14.98 23.68
CA PHE A 18 -2.42 13.65 23.98
C PHE A 18 -3.57 13.60 24.98
N THR A 19 -4.22 14.72 25.29
CA THR A 19 -5.37 14.71 26.21
C THR A 19 -6.64 15.11 25.48
N LYS A 20 -7.52 14.12 25.25
CA LYS A 20 -8.87 14.15 24.64
C LYS A 20 -8.94 13.90 23.12
N ASN A 21 -8.80 12.63 22.75
CA ASN A 21 -9.41 11.94 21.58
C ASN A 21 -9.25 12.54 20.15
N PRO A 22 -8.03 12.53 19.59
CA PRO A 22 -7.92 12.25 18.15
C PRO A 22 -6.63 11.46 17.77
N PHE A 23 -6.65 10.13 17.85
CA PHE A 23 -5.56 9.30 17.29
C PHE A 23 -6.05 7.98 16.67
N GLU A 24 -7.27 7.90 16.13
CA GLU A 24 -7.75 6.60 15.60
C GLU A 24 -6.91 6.11 14.39
N VAL A 25 -6.43 7.00 13.52
CA VAL A 25 -5.54 6.63 12.40
C VAL A 25 -4.19 6.16 12.91
N ALA A 26 -3.60 6.91 13.85
CA ALA A 26 -2.32 6.54 14.42
C ALA A 26 -2.42 5.24 15.23
N LYS A 27 -3.53 5.00 15.94
CA LYS A 27 -3.79 3.73 16.63
C LYS A 27 -3.90 2.57 15.65
N ILE A 28 -4.63 2.74 14.54
CA ILE A 28 -4.75 1.69 13.51
C ILE A 28 -3.38 1.40 12.89
N VAL A 29 -2.68 2.44 12.42
CA VAL A 29 -1.34 2.30 11.82
C VAL A 29 -0.36 1.73 12.84
N TYR A 30 -0.40 2.16 14.11
CA TYR A 30 0.44 1.65 15.19
C TYR A 30 0.14 0.18 15.48
N CYS A 31 -1.13 -0.21 15.63
CA CYS A 31 -1.51 -1.60 15.84
C CYS A 31 -0.97 -2.48 14.71
N ILE A 32 -1.24 -2.11 13.46
CA ILE A 32 -0.77 -2.81 12.26
C ILE A 32 0.77 -2.89 12.26
N SER A 33 1.42 -1.80 12.63
CA SER A 33 2.88 -1.69 12.66
C SER A 33 3.53 -2.53 13.76
N VAL A 34 2.89 -2.63 14.92
CA VAL A 34 3.30 -3.50 16.04
C VAL A 34 3.14 -4.97 15.63
N THR A 35 2.06 -5.34 14.93
CA THR A 35 1.86 -6.72 14.44
C THR A 35 2.97 -7.16 13.49
N VAL A 36 3.54 -6.23 12.71
CA VAL A 36 4.68 -6.49 11.82
C VAL A 36 6.04 -6.20 12.47
N GLY A 37 6.07 -5.70 13.71
CA GLY A 37 7.33 -5.29 14.34
C GLY A 37 8.05 -4.14 13.60
N SER A 38 7.33 -3.40 12.74
CA SER A 38 7.86 -2.26 11.98
C SER A 38 7.90 -0.97 12.81
N PHE A 39 7.06 -0.84 13.83
CA PHE A 39 7.10 0.26 14.80
C PHE A 39 7.11 -0.28 16.22
N THR A 40 8.27 -0.28 16.87
CA THR A 40 8.41 -0.70 18.27
C THR A 40 9.17 0.35 19.07
N TRP A 41 8.67 1.59 19.04
CA TRP A 41 9.15 2.66 19.91
C TRP A 41 8.14 2.83 21.04
N ARG A 42 8.56 2.56 22.29
CA ARG A 42 7.74 2.75 23.49
C ARG A 42 8.09 4.12 24.09
N ARG A 43 7.08 4.88 24.51
CA ARG A 43 7.28 6.13 25.30
C ARG A 43 7.90 5.75 26.64
N LEU A 44 9.09 6.26 26.93
CA LEU A 44 9.73 6.09 28.24
C LEU A 44 9.35 7.29 29.11
N ASN A 45 8.26 7.16 29.87
CA ASN A 45 7.74 8.12 30.85
C ASN A 45 7.58 9.59 30.36
N ASP A 46 7.21 10.49 31.27
CA ASP A 46 6.84 11.89 31.00
C ASP A 46 7.92 12.77 30.38
N SER A 47 9.13 12.25 30.19
CA SER A 47 10.26 12.92 29.57
C SER A 47 10.26 12.90 28.03
N LYS A 48 9.17 12.46 27.37
CA LYS A 48 8.98 12.58 25.91
C LYS A 48 10.10 11.94 25.07
N GLN A 49 10.72 10.88 25.57
CA GLN A 49 11.73 10.11 24.84
C GLN A 49 11.11 8.86 24.21
N TYR A 50 11.37 8.66 22.92
CA TYR A 50 11.09 7.42 22.22
C TYR A 50 12.37 6.59 22.21
N VAL A 51 12.36 5.42 22.85
CA VAL A 51 13.51 4.51 22.89
C VAL A 51 13.22 3.25 22.08
N GLN A 52 14.25 2.79 21.35
CA GLN A 52 14.22 1.60 20.52
C GLN A 52 14.06 0.41 21.47
N THR A 53 12.96 -0.33 21.37
CA THR A 53 12.74 -1.46 22.30
C THR A 53 13.62 -2.65 21.92
N ARG A 54 14.05 -3.44 22.91
CA ARG A 54 14.80 -4.70 22.69
C ARG A 54 14.09 -5.69 21.75
N ALA A 55 12.76 -5.59 21.66
CA ALA A 55 11.94 -6.33 20.69
C ALA A 55 12.33 -6.06 19.23
N GLN A 56 12.81 -4.86 18.91
CA GLN A 56 13.22 -4.49 17.55
C GLN A 56 14.49 -5.22 17.12
N VAL A 57 15.41 -5.52 18.05
CA VAL A 57 16.61 -6.33 17.77
C VAL A 57 16.22 -7.79 17.50
N ILE A 58 15.29 -8.35 18.29
CA ILE A 58 14.77 -9.72 18.08
C ILE A 58 14.06 -9.83 16.73
N VAL A 59 13.22 -8.84 16.41
CA VAL A 59 12.54 -8.73 15.11
C VAL A 59 13.55 -8.56 13.97
N THR A 60 14.64 -7.81 14.18
CA THR A 60 15.74 -7.66 13.20
C THR A 60 16.42 -9.00 12.94
N VAL A 61 16.76 -9.75 13.99
CA VAL A 61 17.37 -11.07 13.88
C VAL A 61 16.40 -12.05 13.19
N ALA A 62 15.11 -12.00 13.51
CA ALA A 62 14.09 -12.81 12.84
C ALA A 62 13.96 -12.47 11.35
N TYR A 63 13.98 -11.19 10.97
CA TYR A 63 13.93 -10.78 9.56
C TYR A 63 15.20 -11.16 8.79
N LEU A 64 16.37 -11.02 9.40
CA LEU A 64 17.64 -11.44 8.81
C LEU A 64 17.68 -12.97 8.64
N MET A 65 17.18 -13.73 9.62
CA MET A 65 17.04 -15.19 9.54
C MET A 65 16.07 -15.60 8.43
N VAL A 66 14.93 -14.92 8.28
CA VAL A 66 13.99 -15.17 7.17
C VAL A 66 14.67 -14.91 5.83
N TYR A 67 15.44 -13.83 5.71
CA TYR A 67 16.18 -13.53 4.48
C TYR A 67 17.23 -14.60 4.15
N LEU A 68 18.04 -15.00 5.14
CA LEU A 68 19.04 -16.06 4.97
C LEU A 68 18.39 -17.41 4.64
N CYS A 69 17.28 -17.74 5.29
CA CYS A 69 16.45 -18.90 4.94
C CYS A 69 15.89 -18.79 3.51
N SER A 70 15.47 -17.59 3.05
CA SER A 70 14.96 -17.40 1.68
C SER A 70 16.01 -17.73 0.62
N LEU A 71 17.27 -17.30 0.84
CA LEU A 71 18.39 -17.57 -0.06
C LEU A 71 18.78 -19.05 -0.05
N TYR A 72 18.76 -19.68 1.13
CA TYR A 72 19.04 -21.10 1.27
C TYR A 72 17.98 -21.96 0.57
N PHE A 73 16.69 -21.69 0.80
CA PHE A 73 15.59 -22.44 0.18
C PHE A 73 15.38 -22.12 -1.30
N GLN A 74 15.85 -20.98 -1.79
CA GLN A 74 15.86 -20.66 -3.22
C GLN A 74 16.69 -21.68 -4.02
N ARG A 75 17.75 -22.26 -3.40
CA ARG A 75 18.57 -23.32 -3.97
C ARG A 75 17.82 -24.65 -4.06
N ASP A 76 17.04 -25.03 -3.04
CA ASP A 76 16.27 -26.28 -3.00
C ASP A 76 15.00 -26.25 -3.86
N LEU A 77 14.33 -25.09 -3.97
CA LEU A 77 13.20 -24.87 -4.88
C LEU A 77 13.57 -25.12 -6.34
N THR A 78 14.79 -24.75 -6.71
CA THR A 78 15.34 -25.05 -8.04
C THR A 78 15.30 -26.54 -8.31
N THR A 79 15.79 -27.33 -7.36
CA THR A 79 15.92 -28.79 -7.48
C THR A 79 14.56 -29.47 -7.57
N ILE A 80 13.56 -28.97 -6.83
CA ILE A 80 12.20 -29.54 -6.80
C ILE A 80 11.40 -29.15 -8.05
N TYR A 81 11.44 -27.88 -8.48
CA TYR A 81 10.76 -27.45 -9.71
C TYR A 81 11.41 -28.03 -10.98
N THR A 82 12.70 -28.36 -10.96
CA THR A 82 13.36 -29.01 -12.10
C THR A 82 13.11 -30.51 -12.16
N HIS A 83 12.86 -31.19 -11.03
CA HIS A 83 12.69 -32.64 -10.99
C HIS A 83 11.23 -33.14 -10.85
N GLY A 84 10.33 -32.39 -10.20
CA GLY A 84 8.98 -32.87 -9.84
C GLY A 84 7.86 -32.50 -10.81
N LEU A 85 8.02 -31.39 -11.53
CA LEU A 85 7.15 -30.95 -12.61
C LEU A 85 8.10 -30.60 -13.76
N ARG A 86 7.83 -31.01 -15.01
CA ARG A 86 8.50 -30.42 -16.18
C ARG A 86 8.02 -28.97 -16.34
N CYS A 87 8.24 -28.11 -15.34
CA CYS A 87 7.81 -26.73 -15.37
C CYS A 87 8.68 -25.97 -16.36
N SER A 88 8.04 -25.13 -17.18
CA SER A 88 8.72 -24.23 -18.09
C SER A 88 9.76 -23.39 -17.34
N SER A 89 10.93 -23.19 -17.96
CA SER A 89 12.05 -22.38 -17.42
C SER A 89 11.62 -21.00 -16.90
N LEU A 90 10.53 -20.48 -17.47
CA LEU A 90 9.89 -19.22 -17.16
C LEU A 90 9.16 -19.21 -15.80
N LEU A 91 8.48 -20.29 -15.41
CA LEU A 91 7.83 -20.37 -14.09
C LEU A 91 8.87 -20.43 -12.96
N THR A 92 9.99 -21.12 -13.20
CA THR A 92 11.14 -21.11 -12.29
C THR A 92 11.75 -19.72 -12.17
N LEU A 93 11.91 -19.00 -13.28
CA LEU A 93 12.38 -17.62 -13.28
C LEU A 93 11.43 -16.69 -12.50
N LEU A 94 10.13 -16.76 -12.75
CA LEU A 94 9.11 -15.97 -12.03
C LEU A 94 9.14 -16.24 -10.52
N SER A 95 9.29 -17.50 -10.13
CA SER A 95 9.38 -17.90 -8.73
C SER A 95 10.62 -17.32 -8.04
N ARG A 96 11.78 -17.33 -8.72
CA ARG A 96 13.02 -16.70 -8.21
C ARG A 96 12.88 -15.19 -8.10
N LEU A 97 12.30 -14.53 -9.10
CA LEU A 97 12.04 -13.09 -9.08
C LEU A 97 11.10 -12.71 -7.93
N ASN A 98 10.04 -13.50 -7.68
CA ASN A 98 9.12 -13.27 -6.57
C ASN A 98 9.80 -13.30 -5.20
N ILE A 99 10.67 -14.27 -4.96
CA ILE A 99 11.43 -14.38 -3.71
C ILE A 99 12.40 -13.20 -3.57
N LEU A 100 13.09 -12.84 -4.65
CA LEU A 100 14.01 -11.70 -4.66
C LEU A 100 13.28 -10.38 -4.38
N ILE A 101 12.20 -10.09 -5.11
CA ILE A 101 11.39 -8.88 -4.94
C ILE A 101 10.78 -8.82 -3.54
N GLY A 102 10.23 -9.93 -3.04
CA GLY A 102 9.68 -10.02 -1.69
C GLY A 102 10.74 -9.76 -0.60
N SER A 103 11.95 -10.28 -0.79
CA SER A 103 13.07 -10.05 0.12
C SER A 103 13.54 -8.59 0.11
N ILE A 104 13.67 -7.98 -1.07
CA ILE A 104 14.00 -6.56 -1.21
C ILE A 104 12.92 -5.70 -0.56
N LEU A 105 11.64 -6.06 -0.71
CA LEU A 105 10.53 -5.36 -0.06
C LEU A 105 10.68 -5.41 1.46
N THR A 106 10.91 -6.58 2.03
CA THR A 106 11.14 -6.76 3.47
C THR A 106 12.31 -5.90 3.98
N ILE A 107 13.45 -5.93 3.29
CA ILE A 107 14.61 -5.10 3.62
C ILE A 107 14.28 -3.61 3.50
N SER A 108 13.55 -3.20 2.47
CA SER A 108 13.17 -1.78 2.27
C SER A 108 12.29 -1.26 3.39
N VAL A 109 11.33 -2.06 3.87
CA VAL A 109 10.43 -1.73 4.98
C VAL A 109 11.23 -1.57 6.25
N TYR A 110 12.19 -2.47 6.47
CA TYR A 110 13.09 -2.40 7.60
C TYR A 110 13.95 -1.12 7.56
N LEU A 111 14.66 -0.87 6.46
CA LEU A 111 15.52 0.31 6.31
C LEU A 111 14.73 1.62 6.50
N ASN A 112 13.51 1.70 5.97
CA ASN A 112 12.65 2.87 6.15
C ASN A 112 12.18 3.04 7.60
N SER A 113 11.91 1.94 8.32
CA SER A 113 11.53 2.02 9.74
C SER A 113 12.67 2.50 10.64
N LEU A 114 13.94 2.24 10.27
CA LEU A 114 15.10 2.78 10.98
C LEU A 114 15.39 4.24 10.62
N THR A 115 15.41 4.56 9.32
CA THR A 115 15.98 5.83 8.83
C THR A 115 14.94 6.94 8.67
N ARG A 116 13.70 6.59 8.28
CA ARG A 116 12.70 7.56 7.79
C ARG A 116 11.42 7.62 8.61
N VAL A 117 11.32 6.86 9.70
CA VAL A 117 10.14 6.85 10.58
C VAL A 117 9.79 8.23 11.15
N LYS A 118 10.79 9.08 11.39
CA LYS A 118 10.61 10.47 11.84
C LYS A 118 9.73 11.29 10.89
N LEU A 119 9.75 10.95 9.60
CA LEU A 119 8.91 11.59 8.59
C LEU A 119 7.42 11.30 8.83
N LEU A 120 7.07 10.04 9.11
CA LEU A 120 5.68 9.65 9.40
C LEU A 120 5.19 10.23 10.74
N LEU A 121 6.06 10.31 11.75
CA LEU A 121 5.72 10.96 13.02
C LEU A 121 5.40 12.45 12.83
N LYS A 122 6.19 13.17 12.04
CA LYS A 122 5.88 14.56 11.68
C LYS A 122 4.56 14.69 10.93
N SER A 123 4.22 13.73 10.06
CA SER A 123 2.93 13.70 9.38
C SER A 123 1.76 13.51 10.35
N PHE A 124 1.89 12.66 11.37
CA PHE A 124 0.86 12.51 12.40
C PHE A 124 0.61 13.80 13.18
N ILE A 125 1.66 14.51 13.60
CA ILE A 125 1.54 15.79 14.32
C ILE A 125 0.79 16.83 13.47
N ARG A 126 1.08 16.88 12.15
CA ARG A 126 0.39 17.80 11.24
C ARG A 126 -1.07 17.42 11.03
N ILE A 127 -1.38 16.12 10.98
CA ILE A 127 -2.76 15.65 10.91
C ILE A 127 -3.55 16.08 12.14
N ASP A 128 -2.97 15.96 13.33
CA ASP A 128 -3.61 16.39 14.58
C ASP A 128 -3.93 17.90 14.57
N PHE A 129 -2.96 18.72 14.14
CA PHE A 129 -3.19 20.16 13.96
C PHE A 129 -4.36 20.46 13.00
N ILE A 130 -4.45 19.72 11.88
CA ILE A 130 -5.56 19.86 10.92
C ILE A 130 -6.89 19.44 11.55
N ASP A 131 -6.91 18.33 12.28
CA ASP A 131 -8.12 17.84 12.95
C ASP A 131 -8.62 18.83 14.01
N GLN A 132 -7.72 19.39 14.82
CA GLN A 132 -8.04 20.44 15.79
C GLN A 132 -8.63 21.68 15.11
N THR A 133 -8.04 22.09 13.98
CA THR A 133 -8.56 23.22 13.20
C THR A 133 -9.95 22.92 12.64
N LEU A 134 -10.16 21.73 12.07
CA LEU A 134 -11.48 21.32 11.54
C LEU A 134 -12.53 21.14 12.65
N GLN A 135 -12.10 20.77 13.86
CA GLN A 135 -12.97 20.67 15.04
C GLN A 135 -13.49 22.04 15.48
N GLN A 136 -12.66 23.09 15.42
CA GLN A 136 -13.09 24.47 15.71
C GLN A 136 -14.24 24.93 14.78
N TYR A 137 -14.34 24.35 13.58
CA TYR A 137 -15.43 24.61 12.62
C TYR A 137 -16.59 23.61 12.70
N GLY A 138 -16.63 22.72 13.71
CA GLY A 138 -17.74 21.77 13.91
C GLY A 138 -17.79 20.61 12.91
N LEU A 139 -16.72 20.33 12.18
CA LEU A 139 -16.69 19.30 11.12
C LEU A 139 -16.25 17.91 11.59
N GLN A 140 -16.11 17.71 12.90
CA GLN A 140 -15.53 16.51 13.51
C GLN A 140 -16.36 15.24 13.25
N GLU A 141 -17.70 15.32 13.31
CA GLU A 141 -18.56 14.14 13.14
C GLU A 141 -18.46 13.53 11.74
N LYS A 142 -18.34 14.37 10.71
CA LYS A 142 -18.16 13.91 9.32
C LYS A 142 -16.85 13.16 9.11
N ILE A 143 -15.81 13.54 9.84
CA ILE A 143 -14.52 12.86 9.84
C ILE A 143 -14.66 11.51 10.57
N LEU A 144 -15.37 11.49 11.71
CA LEU A 144 -15.52 10.29 12.55
C LEU A 144 -16.32 9.16 11.87
N ASP A 145 -17.40 9.49 11.14
CA ASP A 145 -18.21 8.48 10.43
C ASP A 145 -17.38 7.77 9.34
N LYS A 146 -16.62 8.54 8.56
CA LYS A 146 -15.71 8.00 7.55
C LYS A 146 -14.63 7.10 8.16
N TYR A 147 -14.17 7.41 9.37
CA TYR A 147 -13.21 6.57 10.09
C TYR A 147 -13.76 5.23 10.55
N ARG A 148 -15.01 5.18 11.02
CA ARG A 148 -15.63 3.92 11.44
C ARG A 148 -15.71 2.94 10.27
N LYS A 149 -16.13 3.41 9.10
CA LYS A 149 -16.18 2.62 7.86
C LYS A 149 -14.80 2.12 7.44
N MET A 150 -13.80 3.00 7.46
CA MET A 150 -12.41 2.65 7.16
C MET A 150 -11.86 1.58 8.11
N ARG A 151 -12.15 1.70 9.41
CA ARG A 151 -11.71 0.74 10.44
C ARG A 151 -12.33 -0.63 10.24
N MET A 152 -13.64 -0.71 9.98
CA MET A 152 -14.30 -1.99 9.71
C MET A 152 -13.71 -2.69 8.50
N LEU A 153 -13.51 -1.97 7.40
CA LEU A 153 -12.92 -2.52 6.19
C LEU A 153 -11.48 -3.00 6.44
N THR A 154 -10.66 -2.17 7.09
CA THR A 154 -9.26 -2.53 7.40
C THR A 154 -9.18 -3.76 8.31
N SER A 155 -10.02 -3.83 9.34
CA SER A 155 -10.08 -5.00 10.23
C SER A 155 -10.51 -6.27 9.50
N PHE A 156 -11.50 -6.17 8.61
CA PHE A 156 -11.96 -7.30 7.79
C PHE A 156 -10.89 -7.79 6.82
N THR A 157 -10.17 -6.88 6.15
CA THR A 157 -9.13 -7.27 5.20
C THR A 157 -7.91 -7.88 5.90
N ILE A 158 -7.55 -7.39 7.09
CA ILE A 158 -6.48 -8.00 7.91
C ILE A 158 -6.93 -9.37 8.43
N SER A 159 -8.15 -9.51 8.96
CA SER A 159 -8.62 -10.78 9.52
C SER A 159 -8.76 -11.86 8.46
N SER A 160 -9.34 -11.54 7.30
CA SER A 160 -9.44 -12.46 6.15
C SER A 160 -8.07 -12.91 5.66
N TYR A 161 -7.08 -12.01 5.65
CA TYR A 161 -5.73 -12.36 5.25
C TYR A 161 -4.97 -13.20 6.28
N CYS A 162 -5.12 -12.90 7.57
CA CYS A 162 -4.61 -13.75 8.65
C CYS A 162 -5.22 -15.15 8.58
N ALA A 163 -6.52 -15.27 8.31
CA ALA A 163 -7.17 -16.56 8.11
C ALA A 163 -6.57 -17.32 6.91
N LEU A 164 -6.33 -16.62 5.79
CA LEU A 164 -5.74 -17.21 4.59
C LEU A 164 -4.29 -17.69 4.84
N ILE A 165 -3.53 -16.98 5.67
CA ILE A 165 -2.21 -17.41 6.15
C ILE A 165 -2.31 -18.68 6.98
N VAL A 166 -3.21 -18.73 7.97
CA VAL A 166 -3.37 -19.90 8.84
C VAL A 166 -3.74 -21.13 8.00
N ILE A 167 -4.68 -20.99 7.07
CA ILE A 167 -5.08 -22.05 6.14
C ILE A 167 -3.88 -22.50 5.31
N SER A 168 -3.12 -21.56 4.74
CA SER A 168 -1.92 -21.86 3.94
C SER A 168 -0.85 -22.58 4.77
N ALA A 169 -0.64 -22.17 6.02
CA ALA A 169 0.32 -22.77 6.94
C ALA A 169 -0.09 -24.20 7.35
N VAL A 170 -1.38 -24.45 7.59
CA VAL A 170 -1.90 -25.79 7.89
C VAL A 170 -1.73 -26.74 6.70
N PHE A 171 -2.01 -26.27 5.47
CA PHE A 171 -1.76 -27.08 4.27
C PHE A 171 -0.26 -27.33 4.04
N ALA A 172 0.57 -26.35 4.36
CA ALA A 172 2.01 -26.43 4.22
C ALA A 172 2.68 -27.35 5.23
N PHE A 173 2.19 -27.40 6.46
CA PHE A 173 2.72 -28.28 7.51
C PHE A 173 2.61 -29.77 7.11
N ARG A 174 1.63 -30.08 6.25
CA ARG A 174 1.41 -31.42 5.71
C ARG A 174 2.35 -31.76 4.54
N SER A 175 3.01 -30.77 3.95
CA SER A 175 4.03 -30.94 2.90
C SER A 175 5.43 -30.81 3.48
N PHE A 176 6.37 -31.64 3.00
CA PHE A 176 7.72 -31.85 3.56
C PHE A 176 8.67 -30.62 3.59
N HIS A 177 8.18 -29.40 3.36
CA HIS A 177 8.99 -28.18 3.18
C HIS A 177 8.48 -26.99 4.01
N PHE A 178 8.44 -27.15 5.32
CA PHE A 178 7.98 -26.14 6.29
C PHE A 178 8.69 -24.78 6.16
N GLY A 179 10.02 -24.76 6.01
CA GLY A 179 10.81 -23.52 5.94
C GLY A 179 10.54 -22.65 4.70
N LEU A 180 10.21 -23.29 3.58
CA LEU A 180 9.87 -22.64 2.32
C LEU A 180 8.51 -21.95 2.40
N VAL A 181 7.52 -22.63 2.95
CA VAL A 181 6.19 -22.04 3.07
C VAL A 181 6.18 -20.94 4.12
N LEU A 182 6.92 -21.09 5.22
CA LEU A 182 7.10 -20.02 6.20
C LEU A 182 7.65 -18.75 5.53
N ASN A 183 8.61 -18.88 4.61
CA ASN A 183 9.20 -17.75 3.89
C ASN A 183 8.21 -17.04 2.97
N ILE A 184 7.49 -17.80 2.14
CA ILE A 184 6.49 -17.25 1.21
C ILE A 184 5.36 -16.57 1.98
N VAL A 185 4.87 -17.20 3.06
CA VAL A 185 3.81 -16.67 3.92
C VAL A 185 4.25 -15.36 4.59
N LEU A 186 5.47 -15.32 5.11
CA LEU A 186 5.95 -14.16 5.86
C LEU A 186 6.27 -12.96 4.95
N ASN A 187 6.89 -13.18 3.80
CA ASN A 187 7.11 -12.11 2.81
C ASN A 187 5.79 -11.51 2.31
N ARG A 188 4.77 -12.36 2.08
CA ARG A 188 3.43 -11.86 1.72
C ARG A 188 2.79 -11.10 2.87
N PHE A 189 2.93 -11.57 4.10
CA PHE A 189 2.38 -10.88 5.28
C PHE A 189 2.92 -9.46 5.43
N ILE A 190 4.21 -9.29 5.25
CA ILE A 190 4.85 -7.96 5.27
C ILE A 190 4.30 -7.11 4.12
N ALA A 191 4.24 -7.65 2.90
CA ALA A 191 3.74 -6.94 1.73
C ALA A 191 2.30 -6.42 1.92
N VAL A 192 1.40 -7.31 2.37
CA VAL A 192 -0.01 -6.97 2.64
C VAL A 192 -0.13 -5.94 3.75
N THR A 193 0.69 -6.04 4.79
CA THR A 193 0.63 -5.09 5.89
C THR A 193 1.08 -3.69 5.47
N VAL A 194 2.22 -3.59 4.80
CA VAL A 194 2.76 -2.31 4.30
C VAL A 194 1.76 -1.64 3.37
N TYR A 195 1.13 -2.45 2.52
CA TYR A 195 0.06 -2.03 1.65
C TYR A 195 -1.15 -1.47 2.43
N HIS A 196 -1.60 -2.17 3.47
CA HIS A 196 -2.70 -1.70 4.33
C HIS A 196 -2.36 -0.41 5.08
N GLN A 197 -1.12 -0.29 5.59
CA GLN A 197 -0.66 0.93 6.23
C GLN A 197 -0.75 2.11 5.25
N PHE A 198 -0.27 1.93 4.02
CA PHE A 198 -0.34 2.95 2.98
C PHE A 198 -1.79 3.29 2.60
N TYR A 199 -2.64 2.27 2.42
CA TYR A 199 -4.07 2.45 2.16
C TYR A 199 -4.73 3.33 3.22
N VAL A 200 -4.53 3.01 4.50
CA VAL A 200 -5.08 3.78 5.63
C VAL A 200 -4.61 5.24 5.60
N TRP A 201 -3.33 5.48 5.26
CA TRP A 201 -2.81 6.84 5.11
C TRP A 201 -3.52 7.62 3.99
N ILE A 202 -3.60 7.04 2.78
CA ILE A 202 -4.19 7.71 1.62
C ILE A 202 -5.68 7.97 1.83
N GLU A 203 -6.41 6.99 2.35
CA GLU A 203 -7.83 7.11 2.64
C GLU A 203 -8.11 8.19 3.70
N SER A 204 -7.28 8.20 4.76
CA SER A 204 -7.35 9.21 5.82
C SER A 204 -7.07 10.62 5.33
N ILE A 205 -6.09 10.80 4.45
CA ILE A 205 -5.77 12.09 3.85
C ILE A 205 -6.88 12.52 2.87
N GLY A 206 -7.38 11.61 2.04
CA GLY A 206 -8.46 11.86 1.08
C GLY A 206 -9.73 12.34 1.75
N ASN A 207 -10.12 11.68 2.86
CA ASN A 207 -11.28 12.10 3.65
C ASN A 207 -11.16 13.55 4.15
N ARG A 208 -9.96 14.00 4.51
CA ARG A 208 -9.74 15.39 4.95
C ARG A 208 -9.78 16.39 3.80
N PHE A 209 -9.27 16.04 2.62
CA PHE A 209 -9.46 16.87 1.44
C PHE A 209 -10.95 17.07 1.13
N GLU A 210 -11.75 16.00 1.18
CA GLU A 210 -13.20 16.09 0.97
C GLU A 210 -13.90 16.98 2.01
N VAL A 211 -13.47 16.93 3.29
CA VAL A 211 -14.04 17.77 4.35
C VAL A 211 -13.66 19.25 4.17
N VAL A 212 -12.42 19.53 3.79
CA VAL A 212 -11.97 20.91 3.47
C VAL A 212 -12.72 21.45 2.25
N ASN A 213 -12.93 20.63 1.22
CA ASN A 213 -13.73 20.99 0.06
C ASN A 213 -15.18 21.32 0.44
N TYR A 214 -15.78 20.48 1.28
CA TYR A 214 -17.14 20.69 1.79
C TYR A 214 -17.25 22.00 2.58
N PHE A 215 -16.26 22.31 3.43
CA PHE A 215 -16.22 23.55 4.20
C PHE A 215 -16.28 24.79 3.29
N ILE A 216 -15.44 24.86 2.25
CA ILE A 216 -15.44 26.01 1.33
C ILE A 216 -16.68 26.04 0.45
N ALA A 217 -17.17 24.88 -0.03
CA ALA A 217 -18.38 24.83 -0.84
C ALA A 217 -19.60 25.36 -0.07
N THR A 218 -19.74 25.00 1.21
CA THR A 218 -20.87 25.45 2.04
C THR A 218 -20.79 26.93 2.41
N LYS A 219 -19.61 27.42 2.81
CA LYS A 219 -19.39 28.83 3.13
C LYS A 219 -19.50 29.73 1.90
N GLY A 220 -19.04 29.25 0.75
CA GLY A 220 -19.09 29.96 -0.53
C GLY A 220 -20.50 30.15 -1.10
N GLN A 221 -21.49 29.36 -0.68
CA GLN A 221 -22.89 29.55 -1.08
C GLN A 221 -23.58 30.71 -0.35
N LYS A 222 -23.14 31.04 0.88
CA LYS A 222 -23.76 32.05 1.75
C LYS A 222 -22.72 33.09 2.21
N ILE A 223 -22.19 33.86 1.26
CA ILE A 223 -21.18 34.89 1.55
C ILE A 223 -21.84 36.15 2.12
N HIS A 224 -22.05 36.16 3.43
CA HIS A 224 -22.58 37.30 4.20
C HIS A 224 -21.53 38.42 4.33
N ASP A 225 -20.33 38.07 4.80
CA ASP A 225 -19.19 38.99 4.95
C ASP A 225 -18.03 38.56 4.03
N GLU A 226 -17.48 39.53 3.29
CA GLU A 226 -16.37 39.31 2.36
C GLU A 226 -15.04 39.08 3.10
N GLU A 227 -14.79 39.81 4.20
CA GLU A 227 -13.50 39.70 4.91
C GLU A 227 -13.42 38.38 5.69
N GLN A 228 -14.50 38.00 6.36
CA GLN A 228 -14.60 36.70 7.02
C GLN A 228 -14.42 35.55 6.03
N PHE A 229 -15.05 35.63 4.84
CA PHE A 229 -14.91 34.57 3.84
C PHE A 229 -13.48 34.49 3.26
N ILE A 230 -12.81 35.62 3.05
CA ILE A 230 -11.40 35.63 2.62
C ILE A 230 -10.51 34.97 3.68
N ALA A 231 -10.74 35.23 4.97
CA ALA A 231 -10.01 34.58 6.06
C ALA A 231 -10.26 33.06 6.09
N GLU A 232 -11.52 32.62 5.96
CA GLU A 232 -11.90 31.20 5.89
C GLU A 232 -11.28 30.50 4.67
N LEU A 233 -11.26 31.17 3.51
CA LEU A 233 -10.63 30.67 2.28
C LEU A 233 -9.11 30.51 2.44
N SER A 234 -8.45 31.49 3.06
CA SER A 234 -7.02 31.44 3.37
C SER A 234 -6.69 30.28 4.32
N THR A 235 -7.51 30.06 5.36
CA THR A 235 -7.38 28.93 6.28
C THR A 235 -7.53 27.60 5.54
N ALA A 236 -8.57 27.45 4.71
CA ALA A 236 -8.76 26.21 3.94
C ALA A 236 -7.62 25.94 2.95
N PHE A 237 -7.10 26.99 2.30
CA PHE A 237 -5.95 26.88 1.42
C PHE A 237 -4.68 26.46 2.19
N SER A 238 -4.48 27.00 3.40
CA SER A 238 -3.39 26.59 4.30
C SER A 238 -3.51 25.11 4.70
N LEU A 239 -4.71 24.67 5.12
CA LEU A 239 -4.98 23.26 5.45
C LEU A 239 -4.70 22.34 4.27
N ARG A 240 -5.15 22.72 3.06
CA ARG A 240 -4.82 22.01 1.82
C ARG A 240 -3.31 21.89 1.60
N CYS A 241 -2.56 22.99 1.76
CA CYS A 241 -1.11 22.97 1.59
C CYS A 241 -0.43 22.04 2.61
N GLN A 242 -0.93 21.99 3.85
CA GLN A 242 -0.44 21.06 4.87
C GLN A 242 -0.75 19.61 4.51
N LEU A 243 -1.98 19.32 4.06
CA LEU A 243 -2.37 17.99 3.56
C LEU A 243 -1.49 17.56 2.40
N LYS A 244 -1.21 18.46 1.44
CA LYS A 244 -0.26 18.18 0.34
C LYS A 244 1.13 17.82 0.85
N LYS A 245 1.67 18.57 1.82
CA LYS A 245 2.97 18.26 2.43
C LYS A 245 2.95 16.88 3.12
N ILE A 246 1.84 16.50 3.76
CA ILE A 246 1.66 15.17 4.35
C ILE A 246 1.64 14.11 3.23
N THR A 247 0.83 14.30 2.18
CA THR A 247 0.75 13.42 1.02
C THR A 247 2.14 13.17 0.41
N ASN A 248 2.92 14.23 0.17
CA ASN A 248 4.27 14.11 -0.37
C ASN A 248 5.21 13.36 0.58
N SER A 249 5.07 13.58 1.90
CA SER A 249 5.87 12.89 2.91
C SER A 249 5.55 11.40 2.95
N VAL A 250 4.26 11.03 2.95
CA VAL A 250 3.79 9.64 2.90
C VAL A 250 4.21 8.98 1.58
N ASN A 251 3.99 9.64 0.44
CA ASN A 251 4.40 9.13 -0.86
C ASN A 251 5.91 8.86 -0.88
N SER A 252 6.73 9.81 -0.45
CA SER A 252 8.18 9.64 -0.41
C SER A 252 8.60 8.47 0.50
N TYR A 253 7.88 8.21 1.58
CA TYR A 253 8.18 7.10 2.50
C TYR A 253 7.90 5.76 1.84
N TYR A 254 6.75 5.60 1.18
CA TYR A 254 6.31 4.32 0.60
C TYR A 254 6.73 4.13 -0.87
N THR A 255 7.43 5.09 -1.49
CA THR A 255 7.65 5.12 -2.95
C THR A 255 8.30 3.84 -3.50
N LEU A 256 9.30 3.29 -2.80
CA LEU A 256 9.98 2.05 -3.19
C LEU A 256 9.10 0.82 -2.88
N GLN A 257 8.43 0.83 -1.73
CA GLN A 257 7.52 -0.24 -1.34
C GLN A 257 6.37 -0.40 -2.34
N LEU A 258 5.83 0.71 -2.85
CA LEU A 258 4.77 0.71 -3.87
C LEU A 258 5.28 0.08 -5.17
N LEU A 259 6.47 0.46 -5.63
CA LEU A 259 7.07 -0.10 -6.84
C LEU A 259 7.27 -1.62 -6.72
N LEU A 260 7.86 -2.06 -5.60
CA LEU A 260 8.09 -3.48 -5.33
C LEU A 260 6.78 -4.23 -5.16
N PHE A 261 5.77 -3.64 -4.53
CA PHE A 261 4.45 -4.23 -4.37
C PHE A 261 3.74 -4.42 -5.71
N ILE A 262 3.77 -3.43 -6.61
CA ILE A 262 3.20 -3.54 -7.96
C ILE A 262 3.91 -4.66 -8.74
N SER A 263 5.24 -4.67 -8.69
CA SER A 263 6.06 -5.67 -9.39
C SER A 263 5.76 -7.08 -8.87
N LEU A 264 5.66 -7.23 -7.55
CA LEU A 264 5.32 -8.49 -6.90
C LEU A 264 3.88 -8.94 -7.24
N SER A 265 2.93 -8.01 -7.21
CA SER A 265 1.53 -8.29 -7.56
C SER A 265 1.40 -8.73 -9.01
N PHE A 266 2.13 -8.10 -9.91
CA PHE A 266 2.19 -8.47 -11.33
C PHE A 266 2.77 -9.88 -11.50
N ALA A 267 3.95 -10.15 -10.95
CA ALA A 267 4.63 -11.42 -11.09
C ALA A 267 3.84 -12.58 -10.45
N TYR A 268 3.17 -12.37 -9.31
CA TYR A 268 2.26 -13.36 -8.74
C TYR A 268 1.03 -13.59 -9.61
N SER A 269 0.43 -12.51 -10.14
CA SER A 269 -0.79 -12.65 -10.93
C SER A 269 -0.51 -13.36 -12.26
N VAL A 270 0.65 -13.13 -12.88
CA VAL A 270 1.08 -13.87 -14.08
C VAL A 270 1.36 -15.34 -13.75
N GLY A 271 2.17 -15.61 -12.70
CA GLY A 271 2.51 -16.98 -12.33
C GLY A 271 1.30 -17.82 -11.93
N TYR A 272 0.41 -17.27 -11.10
CA TYR A 272 -0.83 -17.95 -10.73
C TYR A 272 -1.84 -18.00 -11.87
N GLY A 273 -1.95 -16.95 -12.69
CA GLY A 273 -2.84 -16.92 -13.84
C GLY A 273 -2.50 -18.02 -14.84
N TYR A 274 -1.22 -18.21 -15.13
CA TYR A 274 -0.74 -19.31 -15.94
C TYR A 274 -1.09 -20.68 -15.32
N LEU A 275 -0.82 -20.89 -14.03
CA LEU A 275 -1.17 -22.15 -13.35
C LEU A 275 -2.68 -22.43 -13.39
N THR A 276 -3.50 -21.40 -13.15
CA THR A 276 -4.96 -21.50 -13.23
C THR A 276 -5.42 -21.91 -14.64
N LEU A 277 -4.86 -21.32 -15.70
CA LEU A 277 -5.17 -21.70 -17.08
C LEU A 277 -4.68 -23.10 -17.45
N TYR A 278 -3.46 -23.46 -17.03
CA TYR A 278 -2.90 -24.79 -17.22
C TYR A 278 -3.79 -25.87 -16.60
N PHE A 279 -4.30 -25.65 -15.38
CA PHE A 279 -5.21 -26.60 -14.74
C PHE A 279 -6.64 -26.57 -15.30
N ALA A 280 -7.07 -25.48 -15.94
CA ALA A 280 -8.38 -25.40 -16.58
C ALA A 280 -8.43 -26.14 -17.94
N ILE A 281 -7.33 -26.09 -18.70
CA ILE A 281 -7.26 -26.56 -20.09
C ILE A 281 -6.48 -27.89 -20.18
N GLY A 282 -5.63 -28.20 -19.20
CA GLY A 282 -4.76 -29.37 -19.19
C GLY A 282 -5.50 -30.72 -19.13
N PRO A 283 -4.98 -31.78 -19.78
CA PRO A 283 -5.69 -33.05 -20.01
C PRO A 283 -5.71 -34.00 -18.80
N SER A 284 -5.97 -33.54 -17.58
CA SER A 284 -5.99 -34.44 -16.41
C SER A 284 -7.04 -34.04 -15.38
N ALA A 285 -8.10 -34.83 -15.26
CA ALA A 285 -9.14 -34.67 -14.24
C ALA A 285 -8.80 -35.49 -12.99
N LYS A 286 -8.16 -34.86 -11.99
CA LYS A 286 -8.04 -35.41 -10.62
C LYS A 286 -8.55 -34.39 -9.61
N ILE A 287 -9.18 -34.82 -8.52
CA ILE A 287 -9.73 -33.96 -7.45
C ILE A 287 -8.69 -32.98 -6.88
N ILE A 288 -7.41 -33.38 -6.85
CA ILE A 288 -6.28 -32.53 -6.44
C ILE A 288 -6.12 -31.28 -7.34
N ILE A 289 -6.48 -31.39 -8.63
CA ILE A 289 -6.37 -30.33 -9.63
C ILE A 289 -7.46 -29.27 -9.42
N VAL A 290 -8.69 -29.69 -9.13
CA VAL A 290 -9.82 -28.79 -8.84
C VAL A 290 -9.53 -27.95 -7.60
N LYS A 291 -8.99 -28.56 -6.54
CA LYS A 291 -8.62 -27.83 -5.30
C LYS A 291 -7.54 -26.77 -5.55
N ASN A 292 -6.51 -27.10 -6.32
CA ASN A 292 -5.42 -26.18 -6.62
C ASN A 292 -5.88 -25.03 -7.54
N PHE A 293 -6.77 -25.31 -8.49
CA PHE A 293 -7.39 -24.29 -9.34
C PHE A 293 -8.08 -23.20 -8.51
N TYR A 294 -8.98 -23.57 -7.59
CA TYR A 294 -9.68 -22.60 -6.75
C TYR A 294 -8.74 -21.83 -5.82
N LEU A 295 -7.69 -22.49 -5.31
CA LEU A 295 -6.68 -21.84 -4.48
C LEU A 295 -5.95 -20.73 -5.26
N TYR A 296 -5.44 -21.04 -6.46
CA TYR A 296 -4.72 -20.07 -7.28
C TYR A 296 -5.64 -18.93 -7.77
N LEU A 297 -6.87 -19.25 -8.17
CA LEU A 297 -7.86 -18.25 -8.55
C LEU A 297 -8.15 -17.28 -7.40
N THR A 298 -8.33 -17.81 -6.18
CA THR A 298 -8.55 -16.99 -4.99
C THR A 298 -7.37 -16.05 -4.72
N HIS A 299 -6.13 -16.52 -4.91
CA HIS A 299 -4.95 -15.67 -4.75
C HIS A 299 -4.90 -14.54 -5.79
N ILE A 300 -5.17 -14.83 -7.07
CA ILE A 300 -5.21 -13.81 -8.14
C ILE A 300 -6.25 -12.75 -7.82
N CYS A 301 -7.49 -13.19 -7.51
CA CYS A 301 -8.58 -12.29 -7.16
C CYS A 301 -8.21 -11.42 -5.95
N TYR A 302 -7.56 -11.99 -4.93
CA TYR A 302 -7.14 -11.24 -3.75
C TYR A 302 -6.10 -10.15 -4.07
N PHE A 303 -5.03 -10.48 -4.80
CA PHE A 303 -3.99 -9.50 -5.14
C PHE A 303 -4.51 -8.39 -6.06
N LEU A 304 -5.32 -8.73 -7.05
CA LEU A 304 -5.96 -7.76 -7.92
C LEU A 304 -6.97 -6.89 -7.17
N ALA A 305 -7.81 -7.49 -6.31
CA ALA A 305 -8.76 -6.73 -5.51
C ALA A 305 -8.05 -5.75 -4.58
N MET A 306 -6.94 -6.17 -3.96
CA MET A 306 -6.07 -5.23 -3.25
C MET A 306 -5.63 -4.13 -4.19
N LEU A 307 -4.85 -4.40 -5.23
CA LEU A 307 -4.35 -3.36 -6.14
C LEU A 307 -5.43 -2.35 -6.59
N CYS A 308 -6.61 -2.84 -6.96
CA CYS A 308 -7.78 -2.02 -7.29
C CYS A 308 -8.21 -1.09 -6.14
N MET A 309 -8.26 -1.58 -4.90
CA MET A 309 -8.62 -0.77 -3.73
C MET A 309 -7.66 0.40 -3.50
N VAL A 310 -6.34 0.20 -3.56
CA VAL A 310 -5.37 1.32 -3.37
C VAL A 310 -5.42 2.28 -4.54
N ILE A 311 -5.47 1.79 -5.78
CA ILE A 311 -5.55 2.69 -6.94
C ILE A 311 -6.83 3.53 -6.88
N LYS A 312 -7.96 2.92 -6.48
CA LYS A 312 -9.22 3.63 -6.25
C LYS A 312 -9.09 4.68 -5.15
N SER A 313 -8.49 4.35 -4.01
CA SER A 313 -8.28 5.31 -2.91
C SER A 313 -7.32 6.44 -3.26
N ILE A 314 -6.23 6.15 -3.98
CA ILE A 314 -5.31 7.15 -4.51
C ILE A 314 -6.06 8.09 -5.46
N THR A 315 -6.81 7.53 -6.41
CA THR A 315 -7.55 8.31 -7.40
C THR A 315 -8.59 9.19 -6.73
N ARG A 316 -9.32 8.65 -5.74
CA ARG A 316 -10.28 9.44 -4.95
C ARG A 316 -9.60 10.58 -4.19
N MET A 317 -8.50 10.30 -3.50
CA MET A 317 -7.73 11.33 -2.79
C MET A 317 -7.22 12.41 -3.75
N CYS A 318 -6.64 12.04 -4.89
CA CYS A 318 -6.13 12.99 -5.89
C CYS A 318 -7.27 13.80 -6.51
N SER A 319 -8.41 13.17 -6.81
CA SER A 319 -9.61 13.85 -7.28
C SER A 319 -10.11 14.85 -6.25
N ALA A 320 -10.30 14.45 -4.99
CA ALA A 320 -10.72 15.34 -3.92
C ALA A 320 -9.72 16.48 -3.71
N ALA A 321 -8.42 16.21 -3.79
CA ALA A 321 -7.43 17.26 -3.77
C ALA A 321 -7.62 18.23 -4.95
N ASN A 322 -7.69 17.77 -6.18
CA ASN A 322 -7.71 18.65 -7.35
C ASN A 322 -9.06 19.37 -7.51
N GLU A 323 -10.13 18.83 -6.95
CA GLU A 323 -11.47 19.43 -6.93
C GLU A 323 -11.54 20.76 -6.16
N PHE A 324 -10.66 20.99 -5.18
CA PHE A 324 -10.63 22.25 -4.43
C PHE A 324 -10.50 23.48 -5.34
N GLY A 325 -9.67 23.39 -6.39
CA GLY A 325 -9.52 24.46 -7.37
C GLY A 325 -10.78 24.70 -8.19
N ARG A 326 -11.48 23.62 -8.57
CA ARG A 326 -12.76 23.69 -9.26
C ARG A 326 -13.84 24.35 -8.40
N ILE A 327 -13.97 23.93 -7.14
CA ILE A 327 -14.95 24.49 -6.20
C ILE A 327 -14.77 26.01 -6.06
N ILE A 328 -13.52 26.48 -5.93
CA ILE A 328 -13.21 27.90 -5.83
C ILE A 328 -13.63 28.68 -7.08
N LEU A 329 -13.45 28.10 -8.27
CA LEU A 329 -13.82 28.72 -9.55
C LEU A 329 -15.35 28.76 -9.76
N GLU A 330 -16.08 27.78 -9.23
CA GLU A 330 -17.54 27.69 -9.34
C GLU A 330 -18.30 28.63 -8.38
N LEU A 331 -17.59 29.32 -7.48
CA LEU A 331 -18.20 30.29 -6.57
C LEU A 331 -18.81 31.47 -7.36
N LYS A 332 -20.12 31.67 -7.20
CA LYS A 332 -20.84 32.80 -7.81
C LYS A 332 -20.51 34.09 -7.07
N ILE A 333 -19.50 34.82 -7.53
CA ILE A 333 -19.07 36.09 -6.93
C ILE A 333 -19.78 37.26 -7.64
N LYS A 334 -20.37 38.17 -6.85
CA LYS A 334 -20.94 39.42 -7.38
C LYS A 334 -19.83 40.29 -7.99
N PRO A 335 -20.04 40.92 -9.16
CA PRO A 335 -19.00 41.68 -9.88
C PRO A 335 -18.43 42.88 -9.08
N LYS A 336 -19.15 43.37 -8.06
CA LYS A 336 -18.70 44.46 -7.18
C LYS A 336 -17.58 44.05 -6.20
N ARG A 337 -17.34 42.76 -5.96
CA ARG A 337 -16.34 42.24 -5.00
C ARG A 337 -14.97 42.00 -5.64
N LYS A 338 -14.28 43.09 -6.03
CA LYS A 338 -12.99 43.03 -6.76
C LYS A 338 -11.87 42.34 -5.98
N ARG A 339 -11.79 42.58 -4.65
CA ARG A 339 -10.75 42.01 -3.78
C ARG A 339 -10.91 40.49 -3.68
N LEU A 340 -12.10 40.01 -3.33
CA LEU A 340 -12.42 38.58 -3.31
C LEU A 340 -12.16 37.89 -4.66
N ARG A 341 -12.56 38.52 -5.77
CA ARG A 341 -12.31 37.98 -7.12
C ARG A 341 -10.82 37.80 -7.41
N THR A 342 -9.98 38.76 -7.01
CA THR A 342 -8.53 38.69 -7.20
C THR A 342 -7.90 37.56 -6.39
N VAL A 343 -8.33 37.40 -5.13
CA VAL A 343 -7.87 36.29 -4.27
C VAL A 343 -8.28 34.95 -4.85
N ILE A 344 -9.51 34.82 -5.35
CA ILE A 344 -10.03 33.59 -5.95
C ILE A 344 -9.27 33.22 -7.22
N ILE A 345 -9.06 34.17 -8.13
CA ILE A 345 -8.31 33.93 -9.39
C ILE A 345 -6.85 33.57 -9.09
N SER A 346 -6.18 34.30 -8.21
CA SER A 346 -4.77 34.00 -7.87
C SER A 346 -4.62 32.64 -7.17
N THR A 347 -5.59 32.28 -6.32
CA THR A 347 -5.61 30.98 -5.65
C THR A 347 -5.92 29.85 -6.62
N SER A 348 -6.90 30.01 -7.50
CA SER A 348 -7.25 28.98 -8.49
C SER A 348 -6.12 28.74 -9.50
N LEU A 349 -5.44 29.78 -9.98
CA LEU A 349 -4.28 29.66 -10.87
C LEU A 349 -3.15 28.85 -10.21
N LYS A 350 -2.84 29.14 -8.93
CA LYS A 350 -1.86 28.35 -8.17
C LYS A 350 -2.28 26.88 -8.06
N LEU A 351 -3.58 26.61 -7.90
CA LEU A 351 -4.11 25.26 -7.73
C LEU A 351 -4.13 24.45 -9.03
N VAL A 352 -4.40 25.09 -10.17
CA VAL A 352 -4.38 24.44 -11.49
C VAL A 352 -2.97 23.98 -11.86
N ASN A 353 -1.96 24.79 -11.52
CA ASN A 353 -0.56 24.49 -11.82
C ASN A 353 0.08 23.49 -10.85
N ASP A 354 -0.56 23.20 -9.71
CA ASP A 354 0.05 22.44 -8.62
C ASP A 354 -0.78 21.19 -8.22
N LYS A 355 -1.04 20.34 -9.22
CA LYS A 355 -1.82 19.10 -9.06
C LYS A 355 -1.16 18.15 -8.06
N ILE A 356 -1.99 17.40 -7.33
CA ILE A 356 -1.52 16.36 -6.41
C ILE A 356 -1.67 15.02 -7.10
N GLU A 357 -0.55 14.31 -7.22
CA GLU A 357 -0.42 13.00 -7.85
C GLU A 357 0.52 12.12 -7.03
N ILE A 358 0.27 10.81 -7.06
CA ILE A 358 1.10 9.81 -6.37
C ILE A 358 1.91 9.03 -7.39
N TYR A 359 3.20 8.89 -7.10
CA TYR A 359 4.17 8.22 -7.96
C TYR A 359 4.98 7.18 -7.18
N ALA A 360 5.14 5.99 -7.76
CA ALA A 360 6.11 5.00 -7.32
C ALA A 360 7.47 5.31 -7.96
N CYS A 361 8.47 5.61 -7.13
CA CYS A 361 9.82 6.04 -7.48
C CYS A 361 9.92 7.16 -8.53
N LYS A 362 8.87 7.99 -8.71
CA LYS A 362 8.73 8.94 -9.83
C LYS A 362 8.72 8.31 -11.23
N LEU A 363 8.64 6.99 -11.32
CA LEU A 363 8.64 6.24 -12.58
C LEU A 363 7.22 5.91 -13.02
N ILE A 364 6.40 5.46 -12.07
CA ILE A 364 5.06 4.95 -12.34
C ILE A 364 4.04 5.83 -11.61
N GLN A 365 3.13 6.43 -12.36
CA GLN A 365 1.97 7.12 -11.81
C GLN A 365 0.95 6.09 -11.31
N MET A 366 0.43 6.30 -10.12
CA MET A 366 -0.53 5.39 -9.48
C MET A 366 -1.96 5.77 -9.85
N ASP A 367 -2.43 5.33 -11.02
CA ASP A 367 -3.77 5.62 -11.53
C ASP A 367 -4.45 4.40 -12.17
N PHE A 368 -5.65 4.59 -12.71
CA PHE A 368 -6.38 3.52 -13.41
C PHE A 368 -5.72 3.12 -14.74
N SER A 369 -4.87 3.97 -15.34
CA SER A 369 -4.13 3.64 -16.55
C SER A 369 -3.10 2.54 -16.28
N LEU A 370 -2.41 2.61 -15.14
CA LEU A 370 -1.53 1.54 -14.66
C LEU A 370 -2.30 0.22 -14.51
N LEU A 371 -3.47 0.27 -13.87
CA LEU A 371 -4.30 -0.92 -13.65
C LEU A 371 -4.71 -1.58 -14.97
N SER A 372 -5.20 -0.79 -15.92
CA SER A 372 -5.58 -1.26 -17.25
C SER A 372 -4.39 -1.90 -17.98
N SER A 373 -3.24 -1.23 -17.97
CA SER A 373 -2.00 -1.73 -18.58
C SER A 373 -1.56 -3.06 -17.97
N MET A 374 -1.67 -3.20 -16.64
CA MET A 374 -1.35 -4.45 -15.94
C MET A 374 -2.29 -5.60 -16.32
N PHE A 375 -3.60 -5.35 -16.45
CA PHE A 375 -4.56 -6.37 -16.88
C PHE A 375 -4.30 -6.85 -18.31
N VAL A 376 -4.04 -5.93 -19.23
CA VAL A 376 -3.71 -6.25 -20.63
C VAL A 376 -2.43 -7.07 -20.69
N ALA A 377 -1.38 -6.64 -19.98
CA ALA A 377 -0.12 -7.36 -19.92
C ALA A 377 -0.32 -8.76 -19.33
N LEU A 378 -1.05 -8.89 -18.22
CA LEU A 378 -1.33 -10.17 -17.58
C LEU A 378 -2.04 -11.15 -18.53
N ALA A 379 -3.12 -10.72 -19.18
CA ALA A 379 -3.84 -11.55 -20.13
C ALA A 379 -2.91 -12.00 -21.29
N THR A 380 -2.13 -11.08 -21.82
CA THR A 380 -1.17 -11.34 -22.92
C THR A 380 -0.12 -12.36 -22.51
N TYR A 381 0.55 -12.18 -21.37
CA TYR A 381 1.58 -13.12 -20.91
C TYR A 381 1.00 -14.50 -20.62
N CYS A 382 -0.15 -14.57 -19.97
CA CYS A 382 -0.82 -15.84 -19.68
C CYS A 382 -1.16 -16.62 -20.97
N ILE A 383 -1.69 -15.94 -22.00
CA ILE A 383 -2.02 -16.56 -23.29
C ILE A 383 -0.75 -17.02 -24.01
N VAL A 384 0.26 -16.17 -24.09
CA VAL A 384 1.52 -16.48 -24.78
C VAL A 384 2.21 -17.68 -24.12
N MET A 385 2.27 -17.73 -22.78
CA MET A 385 2.84 -18.87 -22.07
C MET A 385 2.09 -20.17 -22.37
N LEU A 386 0.76 -20.13 -22.36
CA LEU A 386 -0.07 -21.28 -22.69
C LEU A 386 0.16 -21.76 -24.13
N GLN A 387 0.31 -20.84 -25.09
CA GLN A 387 0.58 -21.18 -26.48
C GLN A 387 1.92 -21.88 -26.68
N PHE A 388 2.99 -21.41 -26.02
CA PHE A 388 4.30 -22.07 -26.08
C PHE A 388 4.23 -23.52 -25.59
N GLU A 389 3.53 -23.75 -24.48
CA GLU A 389 3.42 -25.08 -23.88
C GLU A 389 2.52 -26.03 -24.68
N LEU A 390 1.39 -25.54 -25.21
CA LEU A 390 0.54 -26.32 -26.11
C LEU A 390 1.27 -26.72 -27.39
N ASN A 391 2.14 -25.85 -27.92
CA ASN A 391 2.97 -26.15 -29.07
C ASN A 391 4.04 -27.21 -28.73
N GLU A 392 4.69 -27.12 -27.56
CA GLU A 392 5.62 -28.16 -27.10
C GLU A 392 4.92 -29.52 -26.93
N ILE A 393 3.71 -29.56 -26.36
CA ILE A 393 2.93 -30.80 -26.21
C ILE A 393 2.59 -31.39 -27.58
N LYS A 394 2.18 -30.56 -28.55
CA LYS A 394 1.88 -31.02 -29.92
C LYS A 394 3.12 -31.58 -30.61
N VAL A 395 4.26 -30.89 -30.54
CA VAL A 395 5.54 -31.36 -31.10
C VAL A 395 5.96 -32.68 -30.46
N PHE A 396 5.85 -32.79 -29.13
CA PHE A 396 6.20 -34.02 -28.43
C PHE A 396 5.30 -35.19 -28.85
N SER A 397 3.98 -34.97 -28.95
CA SER A 397 3.03 -36.00 -29.39
C SER A 397 3.25 -36.48 -30.83
N ALA A 398 3.71 -35.59 -31.71
CA ALA A 398 4.08 -35.94 -33.08
C ALA A 398 5.34 -36.83 -33.11
N ILE A 399 6.35 -36.54 -32.28
CA ILE A 399 7.60 -37.32 -32.20
C ILE A 399 7.36 -38.72 -31.60
N THR A 400 6.50 -38.84 -30.58
CA THR A 400 6.16 -40.16 -30.04
C THR A 400 5.35 -41.01 -31.02
N PHE A 401 4.48 -40.40 -31.83
CA PHE A 401 3.74 -41.12 -32.88
C PHE A 401 4.66 -41.64 -34.01
N THR A 402 5.68 -40.87 -34.40
CA THR A 402 6.66 -41.32 -35.40
C THR A 402 7.56 -42.43 -34.88
N ASN A 403 7.91 -42.42 -33.59
CA ASN A 403 8.76 -43.46 -33.00
C ASN A 403 8.00 -44.75 -32.65
N SER A 404 6.66 -44.73 -32.59
CA SER A 404 5.84 -45.94 -32.40
C SER A 404 5.42 -46.60 -33.72
N THR A 405 5.76 -46.00 -34.86
CA THR A 405 5.43 -46.50 -36.21
C THR A 405 6.66 -46.99 -36.98
N SER A 406 7.85 -46.87 -36.39
CA SER A 406 9.09 -47.58 -36.77
C SER A 406 9.32 -48.77 -35.86
#